data_AF-A0A226QM61-F1
#
_entry.id   AF-A0A226QM61-F1
#
_cell.length_a   1.000
_cell.length_b   1.000
_cell.length_c   1.000
_cell.angle_alpha   90.00
_cell.angle_beta   90.00
_cell.angle_gamma   90.00
#
_symmetry.space_group_name_H-M   'P 1'
#
loop_
_entity.id
_entity.type
_entity.pdbx_description
1 polymer ?
#
loop_
_entity_poly.entity_id
_entity_poly.type
_entity_poly.pdbx_seq_one_letter_code
_entity_poly.pdbx_strand_id
1 'polypeptide(L)' 'MLCTLKIKLMPTLEQFHALLETMKRFNQACNYISEIAFRSRTFSKTKIQRLCLAWQGMRVRKRLRMKFKKMVR' A
#
# COMPACT_ATOMS: atom_id res chain seq x y z
N MET A 1 30.42 6.58 13.31
CA MET A 1 30.05 5.19 12.96
C MET A 1 28.74 4.84 13.66
N LEU A 2 27.76 4.26 12.96
CA LEU A 2 26.47 3.84 13.55
C LEU A 2 26.63 2.44 14.16
N CYS A 3 26.45 2.33 15.48
CA CYS A 3 26.42 1.05 16.17
C CYS A 3 25.01 0.46 16.02
N THR A 4 24.87 -0.66 15.30
CA THR A 4 23.57 -1.29 15.05
C THR A 4 23.52 -2.67 15.70
N LEU A 5 22.57 -2.84 16.63
CA LEU A 5 22.29 -4.13 17.26
C LEU A 5 21.40 -4.97 16.32
N LYS A 6 21.87 -6.17 15.98
CA LYS A 6 21.07 -7.16 15.23
C LYS A 6 20.34 -8.05 16.23
N ILE A 7 19.03 -7.91 16.31
CA ILE A 7 18.16 -8.69 17.20
C ILE A 7 17.31 -9.63 16.34
N LYS A 8 17.18 -10.89 16.77
CA LYS A 8 16.31 -11.88 16.12
C LYS A 8 14.96 -11.90 16.83
N LEU A 9 13.87 -11.82 16.06
CA LEU A 9 12.52 -11.98 16.58
C LEU A 9 12.27 -13.47 16.87
N MET A 10 11.71 -13.77 18.04
CA MET A 10 11.22 -15.10 18.41
C MET A 10 9.69 -15.07 18.56
N PRO A 11 8.94 -15.00 17.44
CA PRO A 11 7.49 -14.91 17.49
C PRO A 11 6.87 -16.25 17.91
N THR A 12 5.68 -16.19 18.52
CA THR A 12 4.81 -17.35 18.62
C THR A 12 4.32 -17.77 17.23
N LEU A 13 3.79 -18.99 17.08
CA LEU A 13 3.30 -19.48 15.79
C LEU A 13 2.23 -18.54 15.19
N GLU A 14 1.30 -18.06 16.02
CA GLU A 14 0.27 -17.10 15.59
C GLU A 14 0.86 -15.77 15.10
N GLN A 15 1.83 -15.22 15.85
CA GLN A 15 2.52 -13.99 15.47
C GLN A 15 3.31 -14.15 14.17
N PHE A 16 3.94 -15.32 13.98
CA PHE A 16 4.66 -15.65 12.76
C PHE A 16 3.71 -15.64 11.55
N HIS A 17 2.54 -16.29 11.66
CA HIS A 17 1.55 -16.29 10.59
C HIS A 17 1.01 -14.88 10.30
N ALA A 18 0.68 -14.11 11.34
CA ALA A 18 0.22 -12.73 11.19
C ALA A 18 1.27 -11.85 10.48
N LEU A 19 2.55 -11.99 10.87
CA LEU A 19 3.65 -11.27 10.23
C LEU A 19 3.84 -11.71 8.78
N LEU A 20 3.77 -13.01 8.50
CA LEU A 20 3.92 -13.56 7.15
C LEU A 20 2.81 -13.04 6.22
N GLU A 21 1.56 -13.06 6.66
CA GLU A 21 0.43 -12.53 5.89
C GLU A 21 0.56 -11.01 5.66
N THR A 22 1.02 -10.28 6.67
CA THR A 22 1.32 -8.85 6.55
C THR A 22 2.39 -8.59 5.50
N MET A 23 3.48 -9.36 5.50
CA MET A 23 4.57 -9.25 4.53
C MET A 23 4.12 -9.60 3.11
N LYS A 24 3.30 -10.65 2.94
CA LYS A 24 2.70 -10.99 1.64
C LYS A 24 1.84 -9.84 1.12
N ARG A 25 0.98 -9.26 1.97
CA ARG A 25 0.10 -8.16 1.58
C ARG A 25 0.89 -6.89 1.24
N PHE A 26 1.95 -6.62 2.00
CA PHE A 26 2.88 -5.54 1.73
C PHE A 26 3.57 -5.72 0.36
N ASN A 27 4.10 -6.91 0.08
CA ASN A 27 4.73 -7.21 -1.21
C ASN A 27 3.77 -7.04 -2.39
N GLN A 28 2.51 -7.47 -2.24
CA GLN A 28 1.48 -7.24 -3.25
C GLN A 28 1.24 -5.74 -3.51
N ALA A 29 1.22 -4.93 -2.45
CA ALA A 29 1.09 -3.48 -2.58
C ALA A 29 2.30 -2.87 -3.31
N CYS A 30 3.52 -3.33 -3.00
CA CYS A 30 4.73 -2.92 -3.70
C CYS A 30 4.68 -3.28 -5.19
N ASN A 31 4.22 -4.48 -5.54
CA ASN A 31 4.07 -4.89 -6.94
C ASN A 31 3.10 -3.98 -7.70
N TYR A 32 1.98 -3.63 -7.09
CA TYR A 32 1.01 -2.69 -7.67
C TYR A 32 1.60 -1.29 -7.88
N ILE A 33 2.33 -0.78 -6.88
CA ILE A 33 3.01 0.53 -6.99
C ILE A 33 4.07 0.49 -8.11
N SER A 34 4.82 -0.61 -8.21
CA SER A 34 5.82 -0.84 -9.26
C SER A 34 5.18 -0.80 -10.65
N GLU A 35 4.07 -1.52 -10.84
CA GLU A 35 3.33 -1.52 -12.11
C GLU A 35 2.85 -0.10 -12.51
N ILE A 36 2.38 0.69 -11.54
CA ILE A 36 2.03 2.10 -11.79
C ILE A 36 3.27 2.89 -12.20
N ALA A 37 4.37 2.76 -11.47
CA ALA A 37 5.60 3.50 -11.74
C ALA A 37 6.13 3.23 -13.16
N PHE A 38 6.11 1.96 -13.59
CA PHE A 38 6.48 1.58 -14.95
C PHE A 38 5.53 2.15 -16.00
N ARG A 39 4.21 2.02 -15.80
CA ARG A 39 3.21 2.55 -16.74
C ARG A 39 3.27 4.07 -16.88
N SER A 40 3.49 4.78 -15.78
CA SER A 40 3.57 6.25 -15.77
C SER A 40 4.99 6.77 -16.00
N ARG A 41 5.97 5.89 -16.26
CA ARG A 41 7.42 6.21 -16.37
C ARG A 41 7.91 7.17 -15.27
N THR A 42 7.37 7.01 -14.07
CA THR A 42 7.62 7.92 -12.94
C THR A 42 8.20 7.12 -11.79
N PHE A 43 9.47 7.38 -11.49
CA PHE A 43 10.22 6.61 -10.49
C PHE A 43 10.55 7.41 -9.22
N SER A 44 10.18 8.69 -9.16
CA SER A 44 10.45 9.48 -7.96
C SER A 44 9.44 9.18 -6.85
N LYS A 45 9.96 8.90 -5.65
CA LYS A 45 9.16 8.53 -4.46
C LYS A 45 8.00 9.47 -4.22
N THR A 46 8.25 10.78 -4.22
CA THR A 46 7.22 11.80 -3.95
C THR A 46 6.15 11.84 -5.03
N LYS A 47 6.50 11.65 -6.31
CA LYS A 47 5.51 11.64 -7.40
C LYS A 47 4.69 10.35 -7.40
N ILE A 48 5.33 9.19 -7.24
CA ILE A 48 4.64 7.89 -7.10
C ILE A 48 3.68 7.92 -5.91
N GLN A 49 4.12 8.43 -4.76
CA GLN A 49 3.30 8.51 -3.56
C GLN A 49 2.07 9.39 -3.79
N ARG A 50 2.22 10.56 -4.45
CA ARG A 50 1.07 11.37 -4.84
C ARG A 50 0.15 10.65 -5.81
N LEU A 51 0.69 9.95 -6.81
CA LEU A 51 -0.12 9.15 -7.73
C LEU A 51 -0.88 8.06 -6.95
N CYS A 52 -0.21 7.18 -6.21
CA CYS A 52 -0.91 6.09 -5.51
C CYS A 52 -1.89 6.57 -4.42
N LEU A 53 -1.53 7.58 -3.61
CA LEU A 53 -2.38 8.10 -2.54
C LEU A 53 -3.53 8.98 -3.06
N ALA A 54 -3.27 9.85 -4.05
CA ALA A 54 -4.34 10.64 -4.66
C ALA A 54 -5.37 9.73 -5.33
N TRP A 55 -4.94 8.62 -5.96
CA TRP A 55 -5.85 7.66 -6.57
C TRP A 55 -6.69 6.91 -5.53
N GLN A 56 -6.18 6.56 -4.34
CA GLN A 56 -7.02 5.99 -3.28
C GLN A 56 -8.05 6.99 -2.75
N GLY A 57 -7.65 8.24 -2.49
CA GLY A 57 -8.58 9.31 -2.10
C GLY A 57 -9.66 9.58 -3.15
N MET A 58 -9.29 9.58 -4.45
CA MET A 58 -10.22 9.74 -5.56
C MET A 58 -11.14 8.53 -5.74
N ARG A 59 -10.68 7.30 -5.48
CA ARG A 59 -11.50 6.08 -5.53
C ARG A 59 -12.57 6.09 -4.45
N VAL A 60 -12.23 6.47 -3.22
CA VAL A 60 -13.20 6.61 -2.12
C VAL A 60 -14.22 7.70 -2.44
N ARG A 61 -13.77 8.88 -2.93
CA ARG A 61 -14.65 9.97 -3.34
C ARG A 61 -15.58 9.60 -4.50
N LYS A 62 -15.06 8.95 -5.55
CA LYS A 62 -15.87 8.47 -6.69
C LYS A 62 -16.87 7.39 -6.25
N ARG A 63 -16.46 6.44 -5.41
CA ARG A 63 -17.33 5.37 -4.90
C ARG A 63 -18.45 5.91 -4.01
N LEU A 64 -18.14 6.88 -3.13
CA LEU A 64 -19.13 7.60 -2.32
C LEU A 64 -20.09 8.41 -3.20
N ARG A 65 -19.58 9.15 -4.18
CA ARG A 65 -20.38 9.94 -5.13
C ARG A 65 -21.30 9.07 -6.00
N MET A 66 -20.84 7.89 -6.41
CA MET A 66 -21.65 6.91 -7.16
C MET A 66 -22.74 6.27 -6.29
N LYS A 67 -22.44 5.95 -5.02
CA LYS A 67 -23.44 5.48 -4.06
C LYS A 67 -24.50 6.55 -3.77
N PHE A 68 -24.07 7.80 -3.57
CA PHE A 68 -24.97 8.93 -3.32
C PHE A 68 -25.91 9.17 -4.51
N LYS A 69 -25.39 9.15 -5.75
CA LYS A 69 -26.22 9.25 -6.97
C LYS A 69 -27.24 8.12 -7.14
N LYS A 70 -26.97 6.92 -6.60
CA LYS A 70 -27.92 5.80 -6.59
C LYS A 70 -28.96 5.88 -5.47
N MET A 71 -28.70 6.67 -4.42
CA MET A 71 -29.59 6.83 -3.27
C MET A 71 -30.57 8.00 -3.44
N VAL A 72 -30.26 8.94 -4.34
CA VAL A 72 -31.08 10.11 -4.70
C VAL A 72 -31.87 9.85 -6.01
N ARG A 73 -31.96 8.60 -6.45
CA ARG A 73 -32.87 8.11 -7.50
C ARG A 73 -33.77 7.06 -6.90
#